data_AF-A0A1F7WUD1-F1
#
_entry.id   AF-A0A1F7WUD1-F1
#
_cell.length_a   1.000
_cell.length_b   1.000
_cell.length_c   1.000
_cell.angle_alpha   90.00
_cell.angle_beta   90.00
_cell.angle_gamma   90.00
#
_symmetry.space_group_name_H-M   'P 1'
#
loop_
_entity.id
_entity.type
_entity.pdbx_description
1 polymer ?
#
loop_
_entity_poly.entity_id
_entity_poly.type
_entity_poly.pdbx_seq_one_letter_code
_entity_poly.pdbx_strand_id
1 'polypeptide(L)'
;MKSYTTLRTDYGIDTKNTSSANLTWGDRIMNDFHKRLLSKANWPFLHSSRTLTTFDPDSAFTAVAGTDVCTATDIILTLTGTKVTFSSTTTLPAGLSTSTTYYLIYQSTTTFKVATSLANALAGTAVDITDTGTGTHTVTVSTKFQPLPYDVDLVESISVTVGTTVYTPKPSPSKKHWDELQSSPSTSDTPSWWFIQDGKFALWPRPATSGNIIELNTKIRVPDLNVADYTTGTVDIITNGSVKVTGLTTVWTTPMVGRWIRVTHSDTAASSGDGEWYRIDSVESNTVLYLSRPYGGRSLTTGAGATFIVGHMPSLPESFHDLPEIYGAFRYWLKEKDERAVGFKELLFDGINELFKSYGVNDLSMVIDDGEDDFFINPNLSITL
;
A
#
# COMPACT_ATOMS: atom_id res chain seq x y z
N MET A 1 2.64 -21.75 -5.36
CA MET A 1 3.01 -20.76 -4.31
C MET A 1 3.07 -21.43 -2.95
N LYS A 2 4.05 -21.05 -2.10
CA LYS A 2 4.15 -21.50 -0.71
C LYS A 2 3.69 -20.41 0.28
N SER A 3 2.74 -20.74 1.16
CA SER A 3 2.30 -19.86 2.25
C SER A 3 3.29 -19.87 3.41
N TYR A 4 3.20 -18.90 4.32
CA TYR A 4 3.96 -18.88 5.57
C TYR A 4 3.85 -20.21 6.34
N THR A 5 2.65 -20.80 6.38
CA THR A 5 2.42 -22.09 7.05
C THR A 5 3.15 -23.24 6.35
N THR A 6 3.12 -23.26 5.01
CA THR A 6 3.88 -24.23 4.21
C THR A 6 5.39 -24.06 4.41
N LEU A 7 5.92 -22.84 4.30
CA LEU A 7 7.34 -22.55 4.46
C LEU A 7 7.87 -22.97 5.84
N ARG A 8 7.10 -22.69 6.88
CA ARG A 8 7.44 -23.10 8.25
C ARG A 8 7.45 -24.62 8.41
N THR A 9 6.53 -25.32 7.74
CA THR A 9 6.45 -26.78 7.77
C THR A 9 7.63 -27.40 7.04
N ASP A 10 7.90 -26.94 5.82
CA ASP A 10 9.01 -27.42 5.00
C ASP A 10 10.36 -27.15 5.70
N TYR A 11 10.55 -25.98 6.30
CA TYR A 11 11.70 -25.68 7.15
C TYR A 11 11.90 -26.69 8.29
N GLY A 12 10.82 -27.11 8.95
CA GLY A 12 10.86 -28.14 9.99
C GLY A 12 11.29 -29.51 9.46
N ILE A 13 10.89 -29.85 8.23
CA ILE A 13 11.27 -31.07 7.53
C ILE A 13 12.76 -31.01 7.14
N ASP A 14 13.19 -29.92 6.53
CA ASP A 14 14.57 -29.72 6.04
C ASP A 14 15.61 -29.66 7.16
N THR A 15 15.24 -29.09 8.30
CA THR A 15 16.08 -29.09 9.52
C THR A 15 15.95 -30.38 10.31
N LYS A 16 15.02 -31.27 9.95
CA LYS A 16 14.63 -32.49 10.70
C LYS A 16 14.31 -32.19 12.17
N ASN A 17 13.80 -30.99 12.44
CA ASN A 17 13.54 -30.49 13.78
C ASN A 17 12.25 -29.66 13.81
N THR A 18 11.16 -30.32 14.20
CA THR A 18 9.83 -29.74 14.31
C THR A 18 9.55 -29.10 15.67
N SER A 19 10.57 -28.94 16.53
CA SER A 19 10.40 -28.29 17.83
C SER A 19 9.95 -26.84 17.64
N SER A 20 9.00 -26.40 18.47
CA SER A 20 8.44 -25.04 18.40
C SER A 20 9.49 -23.95 18.53
N ALA A 21 10.52 -24.16 19.37
CA ALA A 21 11.65 -23.24 19.49
C ALA A 21 12.47 -23.11 18.19
N ASN A 22 12.70 -24.21 17.47
CA ASN A 22 13.40 -24.19 16.19
C ASN A 22 12.57 -23.47 15.13
N LEU A 23 11.28 -23.79 15.04
CA LEU A 23 10.38 -23.15 14.06
C LEU A 23 10.29 -21.63 14.27
N THR A 24 10.17 -21.15 15.52
CA THR A 24 10.17 -19.72 15.83
C THR A 24 11.50 -19.02 15.52
N TRP A 25 12.62 -19.73 15.66
CA TRP A 25 13.91 -19.21 15.23
C TRP A 25 13.99 -19.13 13.70
N GLY A 26 13.53 -20.17 12.99
CA GLY A 26 13.37 -20.18 11.54
C GLY A 26 12.54 -19.00 11.04
N ASP A 27 11.37 -18.76 11.64
CA ASP A 27 10.48 -17.64 11.31
C ASP A 27 11.21 -16.29 11.29
N ARG A 28 12.06 -16.04 12.30
CA ARG A 28 12.84 -14.79 12.39
C ARG A 28 13.87 -14.70 11.29
N ILE A 29 14.62 -15.76 11.07
CA ILE A 29 15.72 -15.81 10.09
C ILE A 29 15.18 -15.70 8.66
N MET A 30 14.06 -16.35 8.36
CA MET A 30 13.37 -16.25 7.07
C MET A 30 12.90 -14.81 6.80
N ASN A 31 12.28 -14.16 7.78
CA ASN A 31 11.83 -12.77 7.66
C ASN A 31 12.99 -11.77 7.47
N ASP A 32 14.06 -11.91 8.28
CA ASP A 32 15.25 -11.07 8.16
C ASP A 32 15.92 -11.21 6.79
N PHE A 33 15.98 -12.44 6.26
CA PHE A 33 16.51 -12.69 4.93
C PHE A 33 15.63 -12.12 3.83
N HIS A 34 14.31 -12.34 3.90
CA HIS A 34 13.36 -11.83 2.93
C HIS A 34 13.48 -10.31 2.79
N LYS A 35 13.49 -9.58 3.91
CA LYS A 35 13.71 -8.12 3.92
C LYS A 35 15.06 -7.73 3.34
N ARG A 36 16.14 -8.42 3.72
CA ARG A 36 17.49 -8.13 3.21
C ARG A 36 17.63 -8.39 1.72
N LEU A 37 17.01 -9.44 1.18
CA LEU A 37 17.04 -9.77 -0.24
C LEU A 37 16.29 -8.69 -1.04
N LEU A 38 15.10 -8.31 -0.58
CA LEU A 38 14.29 -7.27 -1.22
C LEU A 38 14.88 -5.87 -1.12
N SER A 39 15.78 -5.62 -0.16
CA SER A 39 16.55 -4.37 -0.08
C SER A 39 17.80 -4.35 -0.97
N LYS A 40 18.22 -5.46 -1.59
CA LYS A 40 19.47 -5.51 -2.39
C LYS A 40 19.37 -4.83 -3.75
N ALA A 41 18.18 -4.79 -4.34
CA ALA A 41 17.96 -4.26 -5.68
C ALA A 41 16.63 -3.52 -5.76
N ASN A 42 16.44 -2.80 -6.88
CA ASN A 42 15.14 -2.26 -7.24
C ASN A 42 14.37 -3.31 -8.03
N TRP A 43 13.49 -4.04 -7.36
CA TRP A 43 12.80 -5.20 -7.92
C TRP A 43 11.49 -4.76 -8.59
N PRO A 44 11.27 -5.00 -9.90
CA PRO A 44 10.07 -4.61 -10.64
C PRO A 44 8.74 -5.02 -9.96
N PHE A 45 8.71 -6.17 -9.31
CA PHE A 45 7.52 -6.70 -8.62
C PHE A 45 7.20 -6.02 -7.27
N LEU A 46 8.08 -5.16 -6.76
CA LEU A 46 7.82 -4.35 -5.56
C LEU A 46 7.22 -2.99 -5.90
N HIS A 47 7.14 -2.62 -7.19
CA HIS A 47 6.57 -1.36 -7.63
C HIS A 47 5.07 -1.49 -7.77
N SER A 48 4.34 -0.56 -7.17
CA SER A 48 2.89 -0.48 -7.27
C SER A 48 2.43 0.96 -7.29
N SER A 49 1.39 1.21 -8.08
CA SER A 49 0.63 2.45 -8.03
C SER A 49 -0.24 2.51 -6.78
N ARG A 50 -0.33 3.69 -6.16
CA ARG A 50 -1.27 4.02 -5.10
C ARG A 50 -2.06 5.25 -5.49
N THR A 51 -3.38 5.16 -5.39
CA THR A 51 -4.26 6.28 -5.72
C THR A 51 -4.62 7.05 -4.45
N LEU A 52 -4.44 8.36 -4.51
CA LEU A 52 -4.87 9.34 -3.52
C LEU A 52 -5.66 10.44 -4.22
N THR A 53 -6.23 11.35 -3.44
CA THR A 53 -6.87 12.56 -3.96
C THR A 53 -6.15 13.79 -3.45
N THR A 54 -6.10 14.85 -4.26
CA THR A 54 -5.61 16.16 -3.82
C THR A 54 -6.48 16.68 -2.68
N PHE A 55 -5.80 17.33 -1.76
CA PHE A 55 -6.39 18.06 -0.66
C PHE A 55 -6.26 19.55 -0.95
N ASP A 56 -7.38 20.28 -0.86
CA ASP A 56 -7.37 21.74 -0.84
C ASP A 56 -7.18 22.23 0.61
N PRO A 57 -6.07 22.91 0.94
CA PRO A 57 -5.87 23.48 2.27
C PRO A 57 -6.91 24.53 2.67
N ASP A 58 -7.64 25.12 1.72
CA ASP A 58 -8.64 26.17 1.94
C ASP A 58 -10.06 25.64 1.66
N SER A 59 -10.63 24.92 2.61
CA SER A 59 -11.96 24.33 2.43
C SER A 59 -13.05 25.18 3.05
N ALA A 60 -14.21 25.24 2.37
CA ALA A 60 -15.41 25.81 2.97
C ALA A 60 -15.91 24.90 4.11
N PHE A 61 -16.43 25.51 5.17
CA PHE A 61 -17.03 24.75 6.26
C PHE A 61 -18.31 25.41 6.79
N THR A 62 -19.12 24.60 7.45
CA THR A 62 -20.29 25.01 8.21
C THR A 62 -20.12 24.60 9.66
N ALA A 63 -20.53 25.44 10.60
CA ALA A 63 -20.49 25.12 12.03
C ALA A 63 -21.90 24.87 12.56
N VAL A 64 -22.03 24.01 13.59
CA VAL A 64 -23.28 23.76 14.28
C VAL A 64 -23.15 24.18 15.74
N ALA A 65 -23.84 25.26 16.11
CA ALA A 65 -23.72 25.87 17.44
C ALA A 65 -24.23 24.98 18.60
N GLY A 66 -25.09 23.99 18.32
CA GLY A 66 -25.58 23.08 19.36
C GLY A 66 -24.62 21.94 19.73
N THR A 67 -23.61 21.67 18.90
CA THR A 67 -22.73 20.49 19.04
C THR A 67 -21.24 20.80 18.92
N ASP A 68 -20.89 22.04 18.58
CA ASP A 68 -19.54 22.52 18.26
C ASP A 68 -18.87 21.76 17.12
N VAL A 69 -19.67 21.09 16.28
CA VAL A 69 -19.17 20.32 15.15
C VAL A 69 -19.12 21.22 13.93
N CYS A 70 -17.95 21.32 13.33
CA CYS A 70 -17.74 21.89 12.02
C CYS A 70 -17.72 20.79 10.96
N THR A 71 -18.42 21.01 9.85
CA THR A 71 -18.44 20.12 8.70
C THR A 71 -17.80 20.82 7.51
N ALA A 72 -16.76 20.19 7.00
CA ALA A 72 -16.02 20.54 5.81
C ALA A 72 -16.71 20.14 4.52
N THR A 73 -16.44 20.87 3.44
CA THR A 73 -16.72 20.40 2.08
C THR A 73 -15.68 19.36 1.63
N ASP A 74 -14.41 19.53 2.01
CA ASP A 74 -13.30 18.65 1.57
C ASP A 74 -12.79 17.75 2.69
N ILE A 75 -11.91 16.81 2.35
CA ILE A 75 -11.25 15.94 3.34
C ILE A 75 -10.17 16.75 4.08
N ILE A 76 -10.58 17.56 5.06
CA ILE A 76 -9.72 18.53 5.76
C ILE A 76 -8.98 17.95 6.95
N LEU A 77 -8.24 16.85 6.76
CA LEU A 77 -7.27 16.28 7.71
C LEU A 77 -7.76 15.15 8.61
N THR A 78 -6.80 14.30 8.95
CA THR A 78 -6.98 13.02 9.64
C THR A 78 -6.36 13.00 11.04
N LEU A 79 -5.83 14.13 11.53
CA LEU A 79 -5.07 14.16 12.78
C LEU A 79 -5.43 15.34 13.69
N THR A 80 -5.78 15.00 14.94
CA THR A 80 -5.94 15.93 16.05
C THR A 80 -4.63 16.69 16.33
N GLY A 81 -4.75 17.99 16.60
CA GLY A 81 -3.62 18.90 16.87
C GLY A 81 -3.10 19.63 15.63
N THR A 82 -3.76 19.49 14.48
CA THR A 82 -3.39 20.24 13.27
C THR A 82 -3.75 21.72 13.41
N LYS A 83 -2.84 22.62 13.06
CA LYS A 83 -3.04 24.08 13.14
C LYS A 83 -3.91 24.57 11.99
N VAL A 84 -4.96 25.29 12.34
CA VAL A 84 -5.91 25.89 11.39
C VAL A 84 -6.18 27.35 11.71
N THR A 85 -6.53 28.10 10.68
CA THR A 85 -7.00 29.49 10.78
C THR A 85 -8.33 29.60 10.05
N PHE A 86 -9.18 30.53 10.51
CA PHE A 86 -10.51 30.72 9.94
C PHE A 86 -10.67 32.10 9.31
N SER A 87 -11.43 32.14 8.23
CA SER A 87 -11.89 33.38 7.59
C SER A 87 -13.36 33.26 7.21
N SER A 88 -14.02 34.40 7.00
CA SER A 88 -15.40 34.44 6.50
C SER A 88 -15.60 35.68 5.64
N THR A 89 -16.57 35.61 4.72
CA THR A 89 -16.99 36.76 3.93
C THR A 89 -17.82 37.78 4.71
N THR A 90 -18.47 37.38 5.81
CA THR A 90 -19.24 38.30 6.66
C THR A 90 -18.96 38.11 8.15
N THR A 91 -19.71 37.27 8.86
CA THR A 91 -19.56 37.04 10.31
C THR A 91 -19.15 35.60 10.56
N LEU A 92 -17.99 35.42 11.21
CA LEU A 92 -17.48 34.10 11.57
C LEU A 92 -18.33 33.48 12.70
N PRO A 93 -18.43 32.13 12.82
CA PRO A 93 -19.10 31.50 13.95
C PRO A 93 -18.62 32.06 15.29
N ALA A 94 -19.56 32.39 16.18
CA ALA A 94 -19.24 32.99 17.47
C ALA A 94 -18.45 32.00 18.32
N GLY A 95 -17.34 32.47 18.90
CA GLY A 95 -16.33 31.62 19.55
C GLY A 95 -15.05 31.46 18.73
N LEU A 96 -15.11 31.74 17.41
CA LEU A 96 -13.94 31.78 16.54
C LEU A 96 -13.58 33.22 16.18
N SER A 97 -12.32 33.43 15.81
CA SER A 97 -11.80 34.76 15.42
C SER A 97 -10.82 34.62 14.26
N THR A 98 -10.83 35.60 13.37
CA THR A 98 -9.88 35.67 12.26
C THR A 98 -8.45 35.86 12.78
N SER A 99 -7.47 35.44 11.98
CA SER A 99 -6.03 35.52 12.32
C SER A 99 -5.63 34.85 13.64
N THR A 100 -6.52 34.05 14.26
CA THR A 100 -6.23 33.27 15.45
C THR A 100 -5.92 31.84 15.04
N THR A 101 -4.84 31.27 15.57
CA THR A 101 -4.48 29.87 15.31
C THR A 101 -5.25 28.97 16.27
N TYR A 102 -6.03 28.04 15.73
CA TYR A 102 -6.71 26.99 16.47
C TYR A 102 -6.09 25.63 16.18
N TYR A 103 -6.42 24.65 17.02
CA TYR A 103 -5.99 23.27 16.89
C TYR A 103 -7.19 22.36 16.64
N LEU A 104 -7.13 21.57 15.59
CA LEU A 104 -8.19 20.63 15.21
C LEU A 104 -8.34 19.47 16.19
N ILE A 105 -9.59 19.04 16.41
CA ILE A 105 -9.96 17.77 17.06
C ILE A 105 -10.67 16.93 16.01
N TYR A 106 -10.05 15.82 15.62
CA TYR A 106 -10.56 14.92 14.59
C TYR A 106 -11.83 14.19 15.07
N GLN A 107 -12.88 14.18 14.25
CA GLN A 107 -14.11 13.38 14.46
C GLN A 107 -14.29 12.37 13.31
N SER A 108 -14.24 12.86 12.07
CA SER A 108 -14.25 12.04 10.85
C SER A 108 -13.43 12.72 9.75
N THR A 109 -13.40 12.13 8.55
CA THR A 109 -12.70 12.70 7.37
C THR A 109 -13.20 14.08 6.95
N THR A 110 -14.45 14.45 7.27
CA THR A 110 -15.06 15.74 6.91
C THR A 110 -15.65 16.49 8.11
N THR A 111 -15.61 15.92 9.32
CA THR A 111 -16.15 16.58 10.52
C THR A 111 -15.08 16.76 11.58
N PHE A 112 -15.13 17.89 12.27
CA PHE A 112 -14.12 18.25 13.26
C PHE A 112 -14.64 19.21 14.33
N LYS A 113 -13.91 19.29 15.45
CA LYS A 113 -14.03 20.38 16.44
C LYS A 113 -12.72 21.15 16.52
N VAL A 114 -12.70 22.25 17.24
CA VAL A 114 -11.53 23.13 17.35
C VAL A 114 -11.22 23.47 18.79
N ALA A 115 -9.95 23.68 19.10
CA ALA A 115 -9.45 24.03 20.41
C ALA A 115 -8.49 25.23 20.35
N THR A 116 -8.38 25.99 21.43
CA THR A 116 -7.48 27.15 21.53
C THR A 116 -6.00 26.76 21.75
N SER A 117 -5.71 25.52 22.14
CA SER A 117 -4.35 25.03 22.39
C SER A 117 -4.18 23.56 22.00
N LEU A 118 -2.94 23.14 21.76
CA LEU A 118 -2.60 21.74 21.48
C LEU A 118 -3.00 20.82 22.65
N ALA A 119 -2.78 21.26 23.89
CA ALA A 119 -3.14 20.50 25.08
C ALA A 119 -4.66 20.27 25.17
N ASN A 120 -5.44 21.31 24.87
CA ASN A 120 -6.91 21.21 24.84
C ASN A 120 -7.38 20.31 23.70
N ALA A 121 -6.75 20.36 22.53
CA ALA A 121 -7.07 19.47 21.42
C ALA A 121 -6.82 17.99 21.78
N LEU A 122 -5.68 17.69 22.42
CA LEU A 122 -5.35 16.34 22.87
C LEU A 122 -6.26 15.88 24.02
N ALA A 123 -6.73 16.81 24.87
CA ALA A 123 -7.68 16.55 25.94
C ALA A 123 -9.16 16.53 25.47
N GLY A 124 -9.44 16.80 24.19
CA GLY A 124 -10.79 16.84 23.64
C GLY A 124 -11.63 18.04 24.09
N THR A 125 -11.01 19.09 24.63
CA THR A 125 -11.70 20.32 25.08
C THR A 125 -11.90 21.26 23.90
N ALA A 126 -13.10 21.22 23.32
CA ALA A 126 -13.48 22.05 22.20
C ALA A 126 -13.82 23.49 22.63
N VAL A 127 -13.69 24.44 21.69
CA VAL A 127 -14.25 25.78 21.78
C VAL A 127 -15.76 25.68 21.60
N ASP A 128 -16.49 26.36 22.47
CA ASP A 128 -17.93 26.51 22.42
C ASP A 128 -18.32 27.47 21.28
N ILE A 129 -19.09 26.97 20.31
CA ILE A 129 -19.60 27.74 19.18
C ILE A 129 -21.04 28.15 19.51
N THR A 130 -21.26 29.42 19.81
CA THR A 130 -22.58 29.89 20.30
C THR A 130 -23.50 30.42 19.19
N ASP A 131 -22.95 30.69 18.01
CA ASP A 131 -23.67 31.13 16.81
C ASP A 131 -22.94 30.55 15.59
N THR A 132 -23.69 30.07 14.60
CA THR A 132 -23.14 29.53 13.36
C THR A 132 -22.54 30.59 12.45
N GLY A 133 -22.81 31.88 12.70
CA GLY A 133 -22.37 32.97 11.83
C GLY A 133 -23.13 33.00 10.50
N THR A 134 -22.73 33.91 9.62
CA THR A 134 -23.32 34.07 8.28
C THR A 134 -22.25 34.23 7.19
N GLY A 135 -22.61 33.89 5.96
CA GLY A 135 -21.71 33.93 4.80
C GLY A 135 -20.95 32.62 4.58
N THR A 136 -19.92 32.67 3.74
CA THR A 136 -19.05 31.52 3.48
C THR A 136 -17.92 31.54 4.49
N HIS A 137 -17.74 30.47 5.24
CA HIS A 137 -16.61 30.31 6.14
C HIS A 137 -15.57 29.40 5.50
N THR A 138 -14.31 29.81 5.54
CA THR A 138 -13.19 29.03 5.02
C THR A 138 -12.26 28.68 6.17
N VAL A 139 -11.91 27.41 6.25
CA VAL A 139 -10.86 26.92 7.13
C VAL A 139 -9.61 26.71 6.29
N THR A 140 -8.55 27.40 6.70
CA THR A 140 -7.24 27.28 6.09
C THR A 140 -6.37 26.41 6.97
N VAL A 141 -5.90 25.32 6.39
CA VAL A 141 -4.95 24.41 7.01
C VAL A 141 -3.52 24.89 6.78
N SER A 142 -2.75 24.98 7.87
CA SER A 142 -1.34 25.38 7.78
C SER A 142 -0.44 24.26 7.24
N THR A 143 -0.83 22.99 7.40
CA THR A 143 -0.04 21.83 6.96
C THR A 143 -0.23 21.55 5.48
N LYS A 144 0.87 21.57 4.73
CA LYS A 144 0.92 21.33 3.27
C LYS A 144 1.26 19.88 2.92
N PHE A 145 1.38 19.04 3.93
CA PHE A 145 1.88 17.68 3.84
C PHE A 145 0.74 16.69 4.05
N GLN A 146 0.48 15.86 3.04
CA GLN A 146 -0.49 14.78 3.08
C GLN A 146 0.22 13.47 3.49
N PRO A 147 -0.38 12.65 4.37
CA PRO A 147 0.22 11.37 4.75
C PRO A 147 0.33 10.44 3.55
N LEU A 148 1.46 9.73 3.46
CA LEU A 148 1.60 8.62 2.53
C LEU A 148 0.83 7.39 3.05
N PRO A 149 0.38 6.50 2.16
CA PRO A 149 -0.16 5.20 2.55
C PRO A 149 0.84 4.41 3.41
N TYR A 150 0.32 3.60 4.34
CA TYR A 150 1.13 2.89 5.35
C TYR A 150 2.13 1.89 4.76
N ASP A 151 1.88 1.45 3.53
CA ASP A 151 2.61 0.42 2.83
C ASP A 151 3.67 0.98 1.87
N VAL A 152 3.85 2.30 1.81
CA VAL A 152 4.87 2.95 0.96
C VAL A 152 6.20 3.01 1.70
N ASP A 153 7.26 2.50 1.07
CA ASP A 153 8.65 2.62 1.54
C ASP A 153 9.38 3.77 0.83
N LEU A 154 9.29 3.81 -0.51
CA LEU A 154 9.88 4.85 -1.35
C LEU A 154 8.91 5.27 -2.45
N VAL A 155 8.86 6.56 -2.75
CA VAL A 155 8.09 7.10 -3.88
C VAL A 155 9.03 7.39 -5.03
N GLU A 156 8.71 6.88 -6.21
CA GLU A 156 9.54 7.03 -7.41
C GLU A 156 9.05 8.18 -8.28
N SER A 157 7.74 8.23 -8.51
CA SER A 157 7.10 9.31 -9.24
C SER A 157 5.71 9.57 -8.72
N ILE A 158 5.25 10.79 -8.94
CA ILE A 158 3.91 11.25 -8.61
C ILE A 158 3.32 11.80 -9.90
N SER A 159 2.12 11.38 -10.25
CA SER A 159 1.29 11.99 -11.29
C SER A 159 0.03 12.54 -10.66
N VAL A 160 -0.41 13.70 -11.15
CA VAL A 160 -1.66 14.34 -10.73
C VAL A 160 -2.51 14.56 -11.98
N THR A 161 -3.70 13.99 -11.98
CA THR A 161 -4.66 14.12 -13.08
C THR A 161 -5.65 15.22 -12.76
N VAL A 162 -5.66 16.27 -13.58
CA VAL A 162 -6.61 17.39 -13.48
C VAL A 162 -7.46 17.40 -14.74
N GLY A 163 -8.75 17.09 -14.59
CA GLY A 163 -9.63 16.85 -15.73
C GLY A 163 -9.13 15.68 -16.58
N THR A 164 -8.63 15.96 -17.79
CA THR A 164 -8.06 14.96 -18.72
C THR A 164 -6.54 15.00 -18.80
N THR A 165 -5.87 15.97 -18.19
CA THR A 165 -4.43 16.17 -18.33
C THR A 165 -3.69 15.59 -17.14
N VAL A 166 -2.68 14.77 -17.42
CA VAL A 166 -1.80 14.17 -16.40
C VAL A 166 -0.54 15.02 -16.27
N TYR A 167 -0.29 15.54 -15.07
CA TYR A 167 0.90 16.30 -14.73
C TYR A 167 1.87 15.43 -13.93
N THR A 168 3.13 15.36 -14.35
CA THR A 168 4.20 14.61 -13.68
C THR A 168 5.20 15.57 -13.03
N PRO A 169 4.97 16.01 -11.78
CA PRO A 169 5.90 16.88 -11.07
C PRO A 169 7.27 16.22 -10.85
N LYS A 170 8.31 17.05 -10.77
CA LYS A 170 9.68 16.61 -10.51
C LYS A 170 9.96 16.55 -9.00
N PRO A 171 10.79 15.61 -8.52
CA PRO A 171 11.22 15.63 -7.12
C PRO A 171 12.05 16.89 -6.83
N SER A 172 11.77 17.55 -5.72
CA SER A 172 12.60 18.65 -5.22
C SER A 172 14.00 18.11 -4.86
N PRO A 173 15.09 18.72 -5.37
CA PRO A 173 16.45 18.21 -5.17
C PRO A 173 16.96 18.31 -3.73
N SER A 174 16.39 19.19 -2.90
CA SER A 174 16.79 19.32 -1.49
C SER A 174 15.72 19.95 -0.63
N LYS A 175 15.82 19.75 0.69
CA LYS A 175 14.98 20.43 1.68
C LYS A 175 15.12 21.96 1.59
N LYS A 176 16.34 22.47 1.38
CA LYS A 176 16.58 23.90 1.23
C LYS A 176 15.83 24.49 0.03
N HIS A 177 15.87 23.80 -1.11
CA HIS A 177 15.11 24.21 -2.29
C HIS A 177 13.60 24.21 -2.04
N TRP A 178 13.11 23.20 -1.30
CA TRP A 178 11.71 23.16 -0.90
C TRP A 178 11.33 24.35 0.00
N ASP A 179 12.15 24.67 1.00
CA ASP A 179 11.90 25.80 1.89
C ASP A 179 11.92 27.14 1.13
N GLU A 180 12.79 27.29 0.12
CA GLU A 180 12.85 28.46 -0.77
C GLU A 180 11.58 28.58 -1.62
N LEU A 181 11.10 27.49 -2.23
CA LEU A 181 9.83 27.49 -2.98
C LEU A 181 8.66 27.92 -2.09
N GLN A 182 8.67 27.50 -0.83
CA GLN A 182 7.60 27.78 0.13
C GLN A 182 7.59 29.22 0.65
N SER A 183 8.65 30.00 0.39
CA SER A 183 8.73 31.43 0.77
C SER A 183 7.70 32.29 0.05
N SER A 184 7.28 31.89 -1.16
CA SER A 184 6.32 32.61 -1.99
C SER A 184 5.07 31.75 -2.21
N PRO A 185 4.01 31.89 -1.38
CA PRO A 185 2.82 31.04 -1.46
C PRO A 185 2.11 31.19 -2.81
N SER A 186 2.06 30.09 -3.58
CA SER A 186 1.31 30.01 -4.84
C SER A 186 0.40 28.78 -4.84
N THR A 187 -0.83 28.97 -5.34
CA THR A 187 -1.83 27.91 -5.56
C THR A 187 -2.01 27.70 -7.06
N SER A 188 -1.92 26.46 -7.51
CA SER A 188 -2.18 26.04 -8.90
C SER A 188 -2.48 24.56 -8.93
N ASP A 189 -3.39 24.14 -9.79
CA ASP A 189 -3.69 22.73 -10.05
C ASP A 189 -2.62 22.05 -10.92
N THR A 190 -1.61 22.80 -11.36
CA THR A 190 -0.48 22.28 -12.15
C THR A 190 0.79 22.11 -11.29
N PRO A 191 0.95 20.97 -10.59
CA PRO A 191 2.12 20.76 -9.75
C PRO A 191 3.38 20.60 -10.62
N SER A 192 4.43 21.33 -10.26
CA SER A 192 5.74 21.27 -10.90
C SER A 192 6.74 20.48 -10.05
N TRP A 193 6.60 20.51 -8.72
CA TRP A 193 7.52 19.88 -7.79
C TRP A 193 6.80 19.08 -6.72
N TRP A 194 7.43 18.02 -6.25
CA TRP A 194 6.99 17.27 -5.07
C TRP A 194 8.13 17.04 -4.09
N PHE A 195 7.81 16.90 -2.81
CA PHE A 195 8.78 16.64 -1.75
C PHE A 195 8.20 15.71 -0.69
N ILE A 196 9.04 14.86 -0.11
CA ILE A 196 8.67 13.93 0.95
C ILE A 196 9.46 14.23 2.19
N GLN A 197 8.76 14.30 3.32
CA GLN A 197 9.35 14.47 4.63
C GLN A 197 8.52 13.71 5.67
N ASP A 198 9.19 12.98 6.57
CA ASP A 198 8.56 12.36 7.74
C ASP A 198 7.32 11.48 7.42
N GLY A 199 7.38 10.71 6.32
CA GLY A 199 6.27 9.84 5.89
C GLY A 199 5.09 10.58 5.27
N LYS A 200 5.28 11.84 4.88
CA LYS A 200 4.27 12.68 4.24
C LYS A 200 4.82 13.25 2.95
N PHE A 201 3.96 13.47 1.97
CA PHE A 201 4.31 14.12 0.71
C PHE A 201 3.63 15.48 0.60
N ALA A 202 4.22 16.37 -0.19
CA ALA A 202 3.67 17.67 -0.50
C ALA A 202 3.92 18.01 -1.97
N LEU A 203 2.99 18.76 -2.55
CA LEU A 203 3.02 19.22 -3.94
C LEU A 203 3.22 20.74 -4.00
N TRP A 204 3.89 21.19 -5.06
CA TRP A 204 4.13 22.61 -5.33
C TRP A 204 3.95 22.96 -6.82
N PRO A 205 3.23 24.05 -7.17
CA PRO A 205 2.38 24.88 -6.32
C PRO A 205 1.30 24.06 -5.59
N ARG A 206 0.70 24.63 -4.54
CA ARG A 206 -0.34 23.89 -3.80
C ARG A 206 -1.56 23.71 -4.71
N PRO A 207 -2.19 22.52 -4.74
CA PRO A 207 -3.44 22.32 -5.45
C PRO A 207 -4.46 23.38 -5.03
N ALA A 208 -5.15 23.97 -6.00
CA ALA A 208 -6.23 24.93 -5.77
C ALA A 208 -7.59 24.23 -5.70
N THR A 209 -7.68 23.01 -6.23
CA THR A 209 -8.89 22.20 -6.27
C THR A 209 -8.66 20.85 -5.58
N SER A 210 -9.58 20.46 -4.70
CA SER A 210 -9.64 19.16 -4.04
C SER A 210 -10.19 18.08 -4.99
N GLY A 211 -9.89 16.81 -4.70
CA GLY A 211 -10.49 15.67 -5.40
C GLY A 211 -9.83 15.30 -6.74
N ASN A 212 -8.80 16.01 -7.19
CA ASN A 212 -7.99 15.58 -8.32
C ASN A 212 -7.25 14.28 -7.96
N ILE A 213 -7.17 13.35 -8.90
CA ILE A 213 -6.57 12.03 -8.63
C ILE A 213 -5.06 12.16 -8.63
N ILE A 214 -4.42 11.71 -7.57
CA ILE A 214 -2.97 11.59 -7.43
C ILE A 214 -2.64 10.09 -7.56
N GLU A 215 -1.79 9.76 -8.51
CA GLU A 215 -1.23 8.41 -8.62
C GLU A 215 0.24 8.45 -8.20
N LEU A 216 0.56 7.67 -7.18
CA LEU A 216 1.91 7.52 -6.65
C LEU A 216 2.47 6.20 -7.15
N ASN A 217 3.54 6.25 -7.95
CA ASN A 217 4.33 5.06 -8.25
C ASN A 217 5.32 4.87 -7.12
N THR A 218 5.15 3.79 -6.35
CA THR A 218 5.87 3.58 -5.11
C THR A 218 6.44 2.17 -5.01
N LYS A 219 7.57 2.07 -4.33
CA LYS A 219 8.07 0.80 -3.83
C LYS A 219 7.32 0.45 -2.55
N ILE A 220 6.66 -0.71 -2.55
CA ILE A 220 5.92 -1.22 -1.40
C ILE A 220 6.89 -1.66 -0.30
N ARG A 221 6.56 -1.34 0.94
CA ARG A 221 7.20 -1.84 2.15
C ARG A 221 6.96 -3.34 2.30
N VAL A 222 8.03 -4.08 2.54
CA VAL A 222 7.97 -5.53 2.77
C VAL A 222 7.36 -5.81 4.15
N PRO A 223 6.17 -6.44 4.24
CA PRO A 223 5.59 -6.85 5.50
C PRO A 223 6.32 -8.08 6.08
N ASP A 224 6.21 -8.28 7.39
CA ASP A 224 6.70 -9.50 8.04
C ASP A 224 5.74 -10.67 7.83
N LEU A 225 6.28 -11.84 7.48
CA LEU A 225 5.52 -13.09 7.38
C LEU A 225 5.34 -13.68 8.77
N ASN A 226 4.15 -13.48 9.36
CA ASN A 226 3.84 -13.93 10.72
C ASN A 226 2.42 -14.48 10.89
N VAL A 227 1.64 -14.63 9.81
CA VAL A 227 0.25 -15.05 9.90
C VAL A 227 0.05 -16.43 9.29
N ALA A 228 -0.46 -17.35 10.11
CA ALA A 228 -0.84 -18.69 9.68
C ALA A 228 -2.06 -18.69 8.76
N ASP A 229 -2.24 -19.80 8.05
CA ASP A 229 -3.30 -19.96 7.06
C ASP A 229 -4.67 -19.95 7.74
N TYR A 230 -5.59 -19.18 7.16
CA TYR A 230 -6.95 -19.03 7.65
C TYR A 230 -7.90 -19.84 6.78
N THR A 231 -8.61 -20.79 7.40
CA THR A 231 -9.49 -21.76 6.72
C THR A 231 -10.94 -21.71 7.23
N THR A 232 -11.28 -20.70 8.02
CA THR A 232 -12.60 -20.62 8.67
C THR A 232 -13.64 -19.94 7.77
N GLY A 233 -14.73 -20.65 7.51
CA GLY A 233 -15.86 -20.21 6.69
C GLY A 233 -15.86 -20.82 5.28
N THR A 234 -16.84 -20.43 4.47
CA THR A 234 -16.99 -20.93 3.09
C THR A 234 -17.33 -19.82 2.10
N VAL A 235 -16.79 -19.93 0.89
CA VAL A 235 -17.17 -19.09 -0.26
C VAL A 235 -18.51 -19.56 -0.80
N ASP A 236 -19.41 -18.61 -1.04
CA ASP A 236 -20.74 -18.86 -1.58
C ASP A 236 -20.82 -18.52 -3.07
N ILE A 237 -20.36 -17.33 -3.45
CA ILE A 237 -20.45 -16.82 -4.82
C ILE A 237 -19.06 -16.37 -5.27
N ILE A 238 -18.59 -16.95 -6.37
CA ILE A 238 -17.43 -16.47 -7.10
C ILE A 238 -17.67 -16.75 -8.58
N THR A 239 -17.69 -15.72 -9.40
CA THR A 239 -18.06 -15.86 -10.82
C THR A 239 -16.80 -15.83 -11.67
N ASN A 240 -16.70 -16.72 -12.66
CA ASN A 240 -15.66 -16.66 -13.67
C ASN A 240 -15.61 -15.28 -14.34
N GLY A 241 -14.42 -14.71 -14.46
CA GLY A 241 -14.22 -13.36 -15.00
C GLY A 241 -14.55 -12.22 -14.03
N SER A 242 -15.02 -12.52 -12.80
CA SER A 242 -15.29 -11.51 -11.78
C SER A 242 -14.18 -11.44 -10.74
N VAL A 243 -13.97 -10.24 -10.20
CA VAL A 243 -13.09 -9.99 -9.05
C VAL A 243 -13.84 -10.13 -7.71
N LYS A 244 -15.17 -10.19 -7.71
CA LYS A 244 -15.97 -10.20 -6.48
C LYS A 244 -16.14 -11.63 -5.96
N VAL A 245 -15.87 -11.80 -4.67
CA VAL A 245 -16.10 -13.05 -3.94
C VAL A 245 -17.03 -12.77 -2.77
N THR A 246 -18.08 -13.59 -2.62
CA THR A 246 -19.03 -13.50 -1.52
C THR A 246 -18.97 -14.79 -0.70
N GLY A 247 -18.87 -14.66 0.63
CA GLY A 247 -18.87 -15.78 1.58
C GLY A 247 -20.21 -15.97 2.27
N LEU A 248 -20.43 -17.17 2.82
CA LEU A 248 -21.66 -17.54 3.54
C LEU A 248 -21.51 -17.34 5.06
N THR A 249 -20.47 -17.96 5.63
CA THR A 249 -20.16 -18.00 7.08
C THR A 249 -18.80 -17.37 7.38
N THR A 250 -18.29 -16.56 6.45
CA THR A 250 -16.96 -15.98 6.53
C THR A 250 -16.91 -14.79 7.45
N VAL A 251 -15.71 -14.55 8.00
CA VAL A 251 -15.38 -13.34 8.74
C VAL A 251 -14.10 -12.75 8.14
N TRP A 252 -14.24 -12.18 6.95
CA TRP A 252 -13.14 -11.46 6.33
C TRP A 252 -12.95 -10.10 6.98
N THR A 253 -11.70 -9.76 7.27
CA THR A 253 -11.37 -8.53 7.98
C THR A 253 -10.38 -7.72 7.17
N THR A 254 -10.33 -6.40 7.37
CA THR A 254 -9.41 -5.50 6.69
C THR A 254 -7.93 -5.94 6.74
N PRO A 255 -7.41 -6.57 7.83
CA PRO A 255 -6.05 -7.12 7.85
C PRO A 255 -5.78 -8.31 6.91
N MET A 256 -6.80 -8.83 6.23
CA MET A 256 -6.65 -9.87 5.18
C MET A 256 -6.33 -9.28 3.81
N VAL A 257 -6.44 -7.96 3.63
CA VAL A 257 -6.03 -7.27 2.40
C VAL A 257 -4.55 -7.52 2.13
N GLY A 258 -4.19 -7.84 0.88
CA GLY A 258 -2.84 -8.18 0.47
C GLY A 258 -2.45 -9.66 0.69
N ARG A 259 -3.28 -10.45 1.38
CA ARG A 259 -3.11 -11.91 1.46
C ARG A 259 -3.62 -12.61 0.21
N TRP A 260 -3.37 -13.91 0.11
CA TRP A 260 -3.79 -14.72 -1.03
C TRP A 260 -4.86 -15.70 -0.59
N ILE A 261 -5.93 -15.81 -1.38
CA ILE A 261 -7.02 -16.77 -1.20
C ILE A 261 -6.94 -17.85 -2.28
N ARG A 262 -7.18 -19.09 -1.88
CA ARG A 262 -7.32 -20.25 -2.77
C ARG A 262 -8.64 -20.93 -2.44
N VAL A 263 -9.50 -21.07 -3.45
CA VAL A 263 -10.70 -21.90 -3.32
C VAL A 263 -10.30 -23.34 -3.60
N THR A 264 -10.58 -24.24 -2.68
CA THR A 264 -10.06 -25.62 -2.77
C THR A 264 -10.63 -26.34 -3.97
N HIS A 265 -9.74 -26.97 -4.74
CA HIS A 265 -10.11 -27.85 -5.84
C HIS A 265 -10.49 -29.25 -5.32
N SER A 266 -11.50 -29.86 -5.93
CA SER A 266 -11.92 -31.24 -5.70
C SER A 266 -12.57 -31.79 -6.97
N ASP A 267 -12.10 -32.94 -7.43
CA ASP A 267 -12.65 -33.65 -8.60
C ASP A 267 -14.10 -34.12 -8.43
N THR A 268 -14.63 -34.06 -7.19
CA THR A 268 -15.92 -34.67 -6.83
C THR A 268 -16.98 -33.66 -6.37
N ALA A 269 -16.58 -32.44 -6.01
CA ALA A 269 -17.50 -31.45 -5.44
C ALA A 269 -18.04 -30.47 -6.48
N ALA A 270 -19.37 -30.28 -6.52
CA ALA A 270 -20.02 -29.18 -7.26
C ALA A 270 -19.56 -27.79 -6.76
N SER A 271 -19.08 -27.73 -5.52
CA SER A 271 -18.51 -26.55 -4.86
C SER A 271 -16.98 -26.44 -5.02
N SER A 272 -16.39 -27.18 -5.96
CA SER A 272 -14.96 -27.11 -6.23
C SER A 272 -14.56 -25.79 -6.88
N GLY A 273 -13.48 -25.18 -6.37
CA GLY A 273 -12.75 -24.12 -7.05
C GLY A 273 -11.76 -24.66 -8.09
N ASP A 274 -10.89 -23.78 -8.58
CA ASP A 274 -9.77 -24.08 -9.47
C ASP A 274 -8.49 -24.50 -8.73
N GLY A 275 -8.40 -24.21 -7.42
CA GLY A 275 -7.20 -24.50 -6.65
C GLY A 275 -6.06 -23.54 -6.93
N GLU A 276 -6.31 -22.41 -7.59
CA GLU A 276 -5.31 -21.37 -7.84
C GLU A 276 -5.33 -20.30 -6.74
N TRP A 277 -4.19 -19.62 -6.57
CA TRP A 277 -4.04 -18.56 -5.59
C TRP A 277 -4.33 -17.19 -6.21
N TYR A 278 -5.23 -16.44 -5.58
CA TYR A 278 -5.61 -15.08 -5.99
C TYR A 278 -5.32 -14.09 -4.87
N ARG A 279 -4.71 -12.95 -5.20
CA ARG A 279 -4.44 -11.89 -4.22
C ARG A 279 -5.72 -11.13 -3.89
N ILE A 280 -5.95 -10.88 -2.60
CA ILE A 280 -7.05 -10.04 -2.09
C ILE A 280 -6.63 -8.58 -2.22
N ASP A 281 -7.40 -7.82 -2.99
CA ASP A 281 -7.20 -6.38 -3.23
C ASP A 281 -7.88 -5.52 -2.16
N SER A 282 -9.14 -5.82 -1.85
CA SER A 282 -9.91 -5.11 -0.83
C SER A 282 -10.95 -6.01 -0.16
N VAL A 283 -11.37 -5.63 1.05
CA VAL A 283 -12.43 -6.29 1.81
C VAL A 283 -13.50 -5.24 2.08
N GLU A 284 -14.70 -5.44 1.55
CA GLU A 284 -15.85 -4.54 1.71
C GLU A 284 -16.60 -4.84 3.01
N SER A 285 -16.75 -6.13 3.33
CA SER A 285 -17.43 -6.57 4.55
C SER A 285 -16.96 -7.95 4.98
N ASN A 286 -17.48 -8.44 6.11
CA ASN A 286 -17.17 -9.78 6.62
C ASN A 286 -17.50 -10.92 5.64
N THR A 287 -18.37 -10.66 4.66
CA THR A 287 -18.84 -11.62 3.66
C THR A 287 -18.52 -11.23 2.23
N VAL A 288 -17.84 -10.10 1.98
CA VAL A 288 -17.51 -9.65 0.61
C VAL A 288 -16.08 -9.16 0.52
N LEU A 289 -15.33 -9.71 -0.43
CA LEU A 289 -13.98 -9.27 -0.80
C LEU A 289 -13.82 -9.14 -2.32
N TYR A 290 -12.77 -8.44 -2.72
CA TYR A 290 -12.38 -8.23 -4.10
C TYR A 290 -10.96 -8.75 -4.35
N LEU A 291 -10.77 -9.40 -5.50
CA LEU A 291 -9.51 -9.94 -5.98
C LEU A 291 -8.80 -8.95 -6.90
N SER A 292 -7.46 -9.01 -6.95
CA SER A 292 -6.68 -8.18 -7.88
C SER A 292 -6.76 -8.66 -9.34
N ARG A 293 -7.09 -9.94 -9.55
CA ARG A 293 -7.25 -10.56 -10.87
C ARG A 293 -8.62 -11.26 -10.93
N PRO A 294 -9.28 -11.28 -12.09
CA PRO A 294 -10.54 -11.99 -12.25
C PRO A 294 -10.35 -13.49 -12.00
N TYR A 295 -11.34 -14.12 -11.40
CA TYR A 295 -11.32 -15.54 -11.13
C TYR A 295 -11.43 -16.36 -12.42
N GLY A 296 -10.50 -17.30 -12.63
CA GLY A 296 -10.42 -18.14 -13.83
C GLY A 296 -11.15 -19.48 -13.73
N GLY A 297 -11.56 -19.89 -12.53
CA GLY A 297 -12.22 -21.17 -12.29
C GLY A 297 -13.71 -21.20 -12.62
N ARG A 298 -14.34 -22.35 -12.34
CA ARG A 298 -15.79 -22.54 -12.51
C ARG A 298 -16.57 -21.61 -11.58
N SER A 299 -17.56 -20.91 -12.12
CA SER A 299 -18.46 -20.05 -11.34
C SER A 299 -19.20 -20.84 -10.26
N LEU A 300 -19.16 -20.35 -9.02
CA LEU A 300 -19.98 -20.81 -7.91
C LEU A 300 -21.16 -19.85 -7.74
N THR A 301 -22.34 -20.42 -7.56
CA THR A 301 -23.60 -19.70 -7.33
C THR A 301 -24.08 -19.90 -5.90
N THR A 302 -25.01 -19.07 -5.46
CA THR A 302 -25.59 -19.09 -4.11
C THR A 302 -25.90 -20.50 -3.61
N GLY A 303 -25.45 -20.80 -2.40
CA GLY A 303 -25.56 -22.11 -1.73
C GLY A 303 -24.38 -23.06 -1.99
N ALA A 304 -23.30 -22.63 -2.66
CA ALA A 304 -22.20 -23.54 -2.99
C ALA A 304 -21.41 -24.00 -1.76
N GLY A 305 -21.06 -23.10 -0.84
CA GLY A 305 -20.32 -23.46 0.37
C GLY A 305 -18.93 -24.04 0.13
N ALA A 306 -18.17 -23.48 -0.82
CA ALA A 306 -16.82 -23.93 -1.13
C ALA A 306 -15.84 -23.62 0.00
N THR A 307 -14.99 -24.59 0.34
CA THR A 307 -13.88 -24.37 1.28
C THR A 307 -12.81 -23.51 0.64
N PHE A 308 -12.12 -22.70 1.45
CA PHE A 308 -11.02 -21.87 1.00
C PHE A 308 -9.91 -21.81 2.03
N ILE A 309 -8.73 -21.41 1.57
CA ILE A 309 -7.56 -21.16 2.39
C ILE A 309 -7.08 -19.74 2.08
N VAL A 310 -6.88 -18.92 3.10
CA VAL A 310 -6.21 -17.62 2.99
C VAL A 310 -4.82 -17.73 3.61
N GLY A 311 -3.78 -17.60 2.80
CA GLY A 311 -2.38 -17.68 3.22
C GLY A 311 -1.67 -16.32 3.13
N HIS A 312 -0.70 -16.10 4.01
CA HIS A 312 0.25 -15.00 3.87
C HIS A 312 1.44 -15.49 3.03
N MET A 313 1.70 -14.84 1.89
CA MET A 313 2.76 -15.20 0.95
C MET A 313 3.93 -14.21 1.04
N PRO A 314 5.18 -14.65 0.79
CA PRO A 314 6.30 -13.74 0.58
C PRO A 314 6.03 -12.76 -0.56
N SER A 315 6.56 -11.54 -0.48
CA SER A 315 6.55 -10.55 -1.57
C SER A 315 7.57 -10.87 -2.68
N LEU A 316 7.81 -12.15 -2.95
CA LEU A 316 8.69 -12.65 -4.02
C LEU A 316 7.83 -13.21 -5.16
N PRO A 317 8.37 -13.39 -6.37
CA PRO A 317 7.70 -14.15 -7.41
C PRO A 317 7.55 -15.62 -7.02
N GLU A 318 6.50 -16.29 -7.50
CA GLU A 318 6.10 -17.65 -7.09
C GLU A 318 7.23 -18.68 -7.13
N SER A 319 8.05 -18.66 -8.19
CA SER A 319 9.16 -19.59 -8.38
C SER A 319 10.26 -19.47 -7.33
N PHE A 320 10.30 -18.37 -6.58
CA PHE A 320 11.35 -18.04 -5.61
C PHE A 320 10.80 -17.96 -4.17
N HIS A 321 9.60 -18.48 -3.90
CA HIS A 321 9.03 -18.50 -2.54
C HIS A 321 9.79 -19.43 -1.59
N ASP A 322 10.56 -20.38 -2.10
CA ASP A 322 11.39 -21.34 -1.37
C ASP A 322 12.70 -20.74 -0.83
N LEU A 323 13.21 -19.66 -1.43
CA LEU A 323 14.48 -19.05 -1.02
C LEU A 323 14.58 -18.72 0.49
N PRO A 324 13.54 -18.15 1.14
CA PRO A 324 13.59 -17.89 2.58
C PRO A 324 13.77 -19.16 3.41
N GLU A 325 13.05 -20.23 3.05
CA GLU A 325 13.12 -21.54 3.71
C GLU A 325 14.53 -22.14 3.59
N ILE A 326 15.07 -22.17 2.37
CA ILE A 326 16.43 -22.66 2.08
C ILE A 326 17.47 -21.87 2.89
N TYR A 327 17.33 -20.54 3.00
CA TYR A 327 18.20 -19.72 3.83
C TYR A 327 18.13 -20.09 5.32
N GLY A 328 16.91 -20.33 5.82
CA GLY A 328 16.68 -20.80 7.17
C GLY A 328 17.38 -22.13 7.43
N ALA A 329 17.20 -23.11 6.54
CA ALA A 329 17.81 -24.43 6.62
C ALA A 329 19.35 -24.35 6.56
N PHE A 330 19.90 -23.54 5.66
CA PHE A 330 21.34 -23.26 5.58
C PHE A 330 21.90 -22.76 6.91
N ARG A 331 21.26 -21.76 7.53
CA ARG A 331 21.70 -21.19 8.81
C ARG A 331 21.64 -22.20 9.95
N TYR A 332 20.65 -23.09 9.94
CA TYR A 332 20.53 -24.16 10.91
C TYR A 332 21.68 -25.16 10.79
N TRP A 333 21.90 -25.72 9.60
CA TRP A 333 22.96 -26.72 9.39
C TRP A 333 24.36 -26.14 9.57
N LEU A 334 24.55 -24.84 9.27
CA LEU A 334 25.80 -24.13 9.55
C LEU A 334 26.09 -24.05 11.06
N LYS A 335 25.06 -23.86 11.89
CA LYS A 335 25.21 -23.85 13.36
C LYS A 335 25.60 -25.23 13.89
N GLU A 336 24.99 -26.28 13.34
CA GLU A 336 25.30 -27.68 13.68
C GLU A 336 26.62 -28.19 13.07
N LYS A 337 27.26 -27.39 12.18
CA LYS A 337 28.51 -27.72 11.48
C LYS A 337 28.42 -28.99 10.62
N ASP A 338 27.26 -29.24 10.03
CA ASP A 338 27.01 -30.37 9.14
C ASP A 338 27.40 -30.02 7.69
N GLU A 339 27.85 -31.02 6.92
CA GLU A 339 28.19 -30.89 5.50
C GLU A 339 26.99 -30.50 4.63
N ARG A 340 25.76 -30.85 5.07
CA ARG A 340 24.50 -30.45 4.40
C ARG A 340 24.37 -28.93 4.22
N ALA A 341 25.03 -28.14 5.08
CA ALA A 341 25.04 -26.68 4.94
C ALA A 341 25.60 -26.24 3.57
N VAL A 342 26.53 -26.98 2.98
CA VAL A 342 27.10 -26.65 1.67
C VAL A 342 26.06 -26.82 0.55
N GLY A 343 25.29 -27.92 0.57
CA GLY A 343 24.24 -28.15 -0.43
C GLY A 343 23.15 -27.08 -0.40
N PHE A 344 22.65 -26.70 0.80
CA PHE A 344 21.68 -25.61 0.92
C PHE A 344 22.26 -24.25 0.53
N LYS A 345 23.56 -24.04 0.74
CA LYS A 345 24.24 -22.81 0.31
C LYS A 345 24.27 -22.70 -1.21
N GLU A 346 24.60 -23.78 -1.91
CA GLU A 346 24.63 -23.81 -3.38
C GLU A 346 23.25 -23.54 -3.98
N LEU A 347 22.22 -24.25 -3.52
CA LEU A 347 20.83 -24.03 -3.94
C LEU A 347 20.38 -22.58 -3.73
N LEU A 348 20.73 -22.00 -2.58
CA LEU A 348 20.42 -20.60 -2.28
C LEU A 348 21.11 -19.64 -3.27
N PHE A 349 22.39 -19.83 -3.56
CA PHE A 349 23.11 -18.94 -4.47
C PHE A 349 22.60 -19.06 -5.90
N ASP A 350 22.30 -20.27 -6.36
CA ASP A 350 21.74 -20.49 -7.69
C ASP A 350 20.37 -19.82 -7.81
N GLY A 351 19.48 -20.02 -6.84
CA GLY A 351 18.17 -19.38 -6.83
C GLY A 351 18.22 -17.85 -6.74
N ILE A 352 19.15 -17.28 -5.96
CA ILE A 352 19.37 -15.82 -5.95
C ILE A 352 19.88 -15.34 -7.30
N ASN A 353 20.84 -16.04 -7.91
CA ASN A 353 21.38 -15.66 -9.22
C ASN A 353 20.32 -15.70 -10.31
N GLU A 354 19.44 -16.70 -10.29
CA GLU A 354 18.29 -16.77 -11.20
C GLU A 354 17.28 -15.64 -10.98
N LEU A 355 17.00 -15.28 -9.72
CA LEU A 355 16.16 -14.13 -9.39
C LEU A 355 16.75 -12.83 -9.97
N PHE A 356 18.05 -12.62 -9.82
CA PHE A 356 18.74 -11.45 -10.40
C PHE A 356 18.76 -11.48 -11.93
N LYS A 357 18.90 -12.64 -12.57
CA LYS A 357 18.86 -12.75 -14.04
C LYS A 357 17.48 -12.45 -14.60
N SER A 358 16.44 -12.97 -13.95
CA SER A 358 15.05 -12.86 -14.42
C SER A 358 14.42 -11.50 -14.11
N TYR A 359 14.68 -10.95 -12.92
CA TYR A 359 14.02 -9.72 -12.44
C TYR A 359 14.99 -8.58 -12.09
N GLY A 360 16.30 -8.75 -12.27
CA GLY A 360 17.29 -7.74 -11.90
C GLY A 360 17.46 -6.59 -12.89
N VAL A 361 16.85 -6.65 -14.07
CA VAL A 361 16.86 -5.58 -15.08
C VAL A 361 15.43 -5.13 -15.35
N ASN A 362 15.19 -3.81 -15.24
CA ASN A 362 13.87 -3.20 -15.44
C ASN A 362 13.50 -3.00 -16.93
N ASP A 363 14.31 -3.52 -17.86
CA ASP A 363 14.12 -3.33 -19.32
C ASP A 363 13.38 -4.48 -20.02
N LEU A 364 12.97 -5.52 -19.29
CA LEU A 364 12.15 -6.60 -19.87
C LEU A 364 10.68 -6.16 -19.95
N SER A 365 10.41 -5.21 -20.85
CA SER A 365 9.16 -5.16 -21.59
C SER A 365 9.05 -6.43 -22.46
N MET A 366 8.79 -7.59 -21.84
CA MET A 366 8.46 -8.81 -22.57
C MET A 366 6.99 -8.80 -22.96
N VAL A 367 6.64 -7.94 -23.92
CA VAL A 367 5.69 -8.23 -25.00
C VAL A 367 6.11 -7.32 -26.16
N ILE A 368 6.83 -7.89 -27.12
CA ILE A 368 6.76 -7.67 -28.58
C ILE A 368 7.86 -8.58 -29.14
N ASP A 369 7.44 -9.80 -29.47
CA ASP A 369 7.97 -10.48 -30.64
C ASP A 369 7.47 -9.67 -31.84
N ASP A 370 8.33 -8.88 -32.48
CA ASP A 370 7.98 -8.19 -33.73
C ASP A 370 8.32 -9.00 -34.99
N GLY A 371 8.88 -10.20 -34.84
CA GLY A 371 9.15 -11.07 -35.97
C GLY A 371 10.13 -10.51 -37.02
N GLU A 372 11.01 -9.55 -36.69
CA GLU A 372 12.13 -9.15 -37.55
C GLU A 372 13.50 -9.45 -36.91
N ASP A 373 14.10 -10.58 -37.33
CA ASP A 373 15.53 -10.89 -37.14
C ASP A 373 16.37 -9.98 -38.06
N ASP A 374 16.58 -8.73 -37.68
CA ASP A 374 17.54 -7.86 -38.37
C ASP A 374 18.92 -7.94 -37.69
N PHE A 375 19.72 -8.92 -38.15
CA PHE A 375 21.15 -8.96 -37.91
C PHE A 375 21.83 -7.74 -38.54
N PHE A 376 22.12 -6.70 -37.73
CA PHE A 376 23.03 -5.62 -38.12
C PHE A 376 24.47 -6.17 -38.23
N ILE A 377 24.82 -6.73 -39.40
CA ILE A 377 26.21 -6.93 -39.80
C ILE A 377 26.78 -5.56 -40.17
N ASN A 378 27.74 -5.07 -39.39
CA ASN A 378 28.51 -3.89 -39.73
C ASN A 378 29.38 -4.17 -40.98
N PRO A 379 29.13 -3.55 -42.15
CA PRO A 379 29.86 -3.84 -43.38
C PRO A 379 31.33 -3.38 -43.36
N ASN A 380 31.79 -2.75 -42.28
CA ASN A 380 33.17 -2.25 -42.16
C ASN A 380 34.09 -3.10 -41.28
N LEU A 381 33.65 -4.29 -40.84
CA LEU A 381 34.47 -5.20 -40.03
C LEU A 381 34.78 -6.54 -40.72
N SER A 382 34.95 -6.51 -42.05
CA SER A 382 35.62 -7.57 -42.80
C SER A 382 36.72 -6.98 -43.67
N ILE A 383 37.87 -6.67 -43.07
CA ILE A 383 39.12 -6.55 -43.83
C ILE A 383 39.82 -7.91 -43.77
N THR A 384 39.80 -8.58 -44.91
CA THR A 384 40.64 -9.71 -45.27
C THR A 384 42.09 -9.27 -45.38
N LEU A 385 42.97 -9.89 -44.60
CA LEU A 385 44.30 -10.34 -45.01
C LEU A 385 44.72 -11.53 -44.14
#